data_AF-A0A0G4MHZ1-F1
#
_entry.id   AF-A0A0G4MHZ1-F1
#
_cell.length_a   1.000
_cell.length_b   1.000
_cell.length_c   1.000
_cell.angle_alpha   90.00
_cell.angle_beta   90.00
_cell.angle_gamma   90.00
#
_symmetry.space_group_name_H-M   'P 1'
#
loop_
_entity.id
_entity.type
_entity.pdbx_description
1 polymer ?
#
loop_
_entity_poly.entity_id
_entity_poly.type
_entity_poly.pdbx_seq_one_letter_code
_entity_poly.pdbx_strand_id
1 'polypeptide(L)'
;EEGWTFVKGALATVDREFGFIGKHLFHGIIEKHVVHHLFPRIPFYKADEATEAMKPLLGDLYIRDDRSFLGQLWSVFGTLQYVENDHDIKGNMRWVKN
;
A
#
# COMPACT_ATOMS: atom_id res chain seq x y z
N GLU A 1 8.66 5.47 20.54
CA GLU A 1 7.88 4.25 20.19
C GLU A 1 8.30 3.78 18.79
N GLU A 2 9.29 2.88 18.74
CA GLU A 2 9.91 2.38 17.49
C GLU A 2 9.12 1.26 16.80
N GLY A 3 7.92 0.94 17.30
CA GLY A 3 7.10 -0.15 16.79
C GLY A 3 6.00 0.26 15.81
N TRP A 4 5.21 -0.75 15.45
CA TRP A 4 3.96 -0.62 14.72
C TRP A 4 2.99 0.34 15.42
N THR A 5 2.30 1.15 14.61
CA THR A 5 1.11 1.90 15.02
C THR A 5 0.08 1.76 13.91
N PHE A 6 -1.19 2.04 14.21
CA PHE A 6 -2.25 2.04 13.19
C PHE A 6 -1.88 2.93 11.99
N VAL A 7 -1.44 4.17 12.23
CA VAL A 7 -1.10 5.12 11.17
C VAL A 7 0.11 4.65 10.36
N LYS A 8 1.18 4.18 11.01
CA LYS A 8 2.34 3.60 10.30
C LYS A 8 1.95 2.39 9.45
N GLY A 9 1.07 1.53 9.96
CA GLY A 9 0.56 0.37 9.23
C GLY A 9 -0.30 0.76 8.02
N ALA A 10 -1.20 1.74 8.19
CA ALA A 10 -2.05 2.23 7.11
C ALA A 10 -1.21 2.88 5.98
N LEU A 11 -0.19 3.66 6.35
CA LEU A 11 0.74 4.30 5.41
C LEU A 11 1.72 3.31 4.75
N ALA A 12 1.87 2.11 5.28
CA ALA A 12 2.68 1.06 4.64
C ALA A 12 1.96 0.37 3.48
N THR A 13 0.69 0.71 3.22
CA THR A 13 -0.05 0.18 2.07
C THR A 13 0.32 0.90 0.77
N VAL A 14 0.07 0.22 -0.36
CA VAL A 14 0.46 0.71 -1.69
C VAL A 14 -0.76 0.67 -2.59
N ASP A 15 -1.10 1.82 -3.17
CA ASP A 15 -2.14 1.92 -4.20
C ASP A 15 -1.63 1.25 -5.50
N ARG A 16 -2.49 0.45 -6.15
CA ARG A 16 -2.13 -0.29 -7.37
C ARG A 16 -3.22 -0.17 -8.42
N GLU A 17 -2.83 -0.16 -9.69
CA GLU A 17 -3.76 -0.08 -10.82
C GLU A 17 -4.23 -1.47 -11.27
N PHE A 18 -5.54 -1.74 -11.15
CA PHE A 18 -6.18 -2.98 -11.60
C PHE A 18 -7.10 -2.75 -12.81
N GLY A 19 -7.11 -1.55 -13.38
CA GLY A 19 -7.89 -1.20 -14.55
C GLY A 19 -9.39 -1.40 -14.32
N PHE A 20 -10.06 -2.01 -15.30
CA PHE A 20 -11.50 -2.21 -15.23
C PHE A 20 -11.93 -3.10 -14.05
N ILE A 21 -11.10 -4.10 -13.69
CA ILE A 21 -11.39 -5.03 -12.59
C ILE A 21 -11.41 -4.27 -11.28
N GLY A 22 -10.41 -3.43 -11.05
CA GLY A 22 -10.32 -2.58 -9.87
C GLY A 22 -11.57 -1.72 -9.69
N LYS A 23 -11.95 -0.99 -10.74
CA LYS A 23 -13.10 -0.08 -10.70
C LYS A 23 -14.45 -0.79 -10.58
N HIS A 24 -14.67 -1.86 -11.34
CA HIS A 24 -16.01 -2.46 -11.48
C HIS A 24 -16.29 -3.64 -10.55
N LEU A 25 -15.26 -4.38 -10.12
CA LEU A 25 -15.43 -5.52 -9.21
C LEU A 25 -15.01 -5.15 -7.78
N PHE A 26 -13.91 -4.42 -7.64
CA PHE A 26 -13.35 -4.05 -6.34
C PHE A 26 -13.68 -2.62 -5.90
N HIS A 27 -14.48 -1.89 -6.68
CA HIS A 27 -14.94 -0.53 -6.35
C HIS A 27 -13.78 0.44 -6.07
N GLY A 28 -12.62 0.26 -6.70
CA GLY A 28 -11.47 1.13 -6.53
C GLY A 28 -10.71 0.96 -5.20
N ILE A 29 -11.05 -0.05 -4.38
CA ILE A 29 -10.43 -0.22 -3.05
C ILE A 29 -8.92 -0.51 -3.13
N ILE A 30 -8.46 -1.09 -4.24
CA ILE A 30 -7.06 -1.42 -4.47
C ILE A 30 -6.28 -0.19 -4.94
N GLU A 31 -6.92 0.63 -5.78
CA GLU A 31 -6.40 1.91 -6.28
C GLU A 31 -6.36 3.01 -5.22
N LYS A 32 -7.10 2.82 -4.11
CA LYS A 32 -7.29 3.78 -3.02
C LYS A 32 -7.06 3.12 -1.65
N HIS A 33 -6.17 2.16 -1.60
CA HIS A 33 -5.93 1.33 -0.43
C HIS A 33 -5.45 2.17 0.77
N VAL A 34 -4.59 3.18 0.52
CA VAL A 34 -4.08 4.05 1.59
C VAL A 34 -5.22 4.82 2.28
N VAL A 35 -6.09 5.47 1.50
CA VAL A 35 -7.22 6.22 2.08
C VAL A 35 -8.25 5.29 2.70
N HIS A 36 -8.44 4.09 2.14
CA HIS A 36 -9.30 3.07 2.72
C HIS A 36 -8.83 2.64 4.11
N HIS A 37 -7.52 2.41 4.31
CA HIS A 37 -7.00 2.05 5.64
C HIS A 37 -7.03 3.22 6.62
N LEU A 38 -6.72 4.45 6.17
CA LEU A 38 -6.75 5.62 7.06
C LEU A 38 -8.19 6.02 7.44
N PHE A 39 -9.12 5.93 6.50
CA PHE A 39 -10.49 6.40 6.64
C PHE A 39 -11.50 5.40 6.07
N PRO A 40 -11.63 4.18 6.64
CA PRO A 40 -12.46 3.10 6.08
C PRO A 40 -13.96 3.41 6.03
N ARG A 41 -14.40 4.49 6.68
CA ARG A 41 -15.79 4.96 6.66
C ARG A 41 -16.12 5.84 5.45
N ILE A 42 -15.13 6.31 4.71
CA ILE A 42 -15.36 7.06 3.47
C ILE A 42 -15.92 6.06 2.43
N PRO A 43 -17.08 6.34 1.83
CA PRO A 43 -17.63 5.46 0.81
C PRO A 43 -16.75 5.48 -0.45
N PHE A 44 -16.69 4.34 -1.16
CA PHE A 44 -15.77 4.18 -2.29
C PHE A 44 -15.95 5.24 -3.40
N TYR A 45 -17.17 5.71 -3.64
CA TYR A 45 -17.45 6.77 -4.63
C TYR A 45 -16.92 8.16 -4.24
N LYS A 46 -16.40 8.30 -3.01
CA LYS A 46 -15.67 9.48 -2.51
C LYS A 46 -14.18 9.21 -2.29
N ALA A 47 -13.72 7.99 -2.48
CA ALA A 47 -12.33 7.62 -2.24
C ALA A 47 -11.37 8.35 -3.20
N ASP A 48 -11.78 8.60 -4.45
CA ASP A 48 -11.00 9.40 -5.41
C ASP A 48 -10.72 10.81 -4.87
N GLU A 49 -11.79 11.53 -4.49
CA GLU A 49 -11.70 12.89 -3.94
C GLU A 49 -10.85 12.93 -2.67
N ALA A 50 -11.05 11.95 -1.77
CA ALA A 50 -10.30 11.86 -0.52
C ALA A 50 -8.81 11.56 -0.75
N THR A 51 -8.48 10.66 -1.69
CA THR A 51 -7.09 10.35 -2.03
C THR A 51 -6.39 11.58 -2.61
N GLU A 52 -6.99 12.30 -3.54
CA GLU A 52 -6.37 13.50 -4.13
C GLU A 52 -6.17 14.61 -3.10
N ALA A 53 -7.10 14.80 -2.17
CA ALA A 53 -6.95 15.77 -1.07
C ALA A 53 -5.81 15.39 -0.10
N MET A 54 -5.55 14.09 0.06
CA MET A 54 -4.58 13.56 1.03
C MET A 54 -3.14 13.47 0.48
N LYS A 55 -2.97 13.18 -0.81
CA LYS A 55 -1.65 13.12 -1.49
C LYS A 55 -0.69 14.27 -1.13
N PRO A 56 -1.07 15.56 -1.21
CA PRO A 56 -0.16 16.66 -0.89
C PRO A 56 0.22 16.72 0.59
N LEU A 57 -0.59 16.15 1.49
CA LEU A 57 -0.30 16.10 2.93
C LEU A 57 0.65 14.96 3.29
N LEU A 58 0.56 13.84 2.58
CA LEU A 58 1.41 12.66 2.80
C LEU A 58 2.78 12.79 2.14
N GLY A 59 2.87 13.49 1.00
CA GLY A 59 4.12 13.63 0.26
C GLY A 59 4.74 12.26 -0.03
N ASP A 60 5.99 12.07 0.37
CA ASP A 60 6.76 10.84 0.16
C ASP A 60 6.18 9.61 0.89
N LEU A 61 5.27 9.80 1.84
CA LEU A 61 4.59 8.72 2.55
C LEU A 61 3.46 8.10 1.71
N TYR A 62 3.01 8.74 0.63
CA TYR A 62 2.03 8.17 -0.28
C TYR A 62 2.74 7.30 -1.32
N ILE A 63 2.48 5.99 -1.30
CA ILE A 63 3.11 5.03 -2.21
C ILE A 63 2.08 4.49 -3.21
N ARG A 64 2.40 4.60 -4.50
CA ARG A 64 1.65 4.00 -5.60
C ARG A 64 2.60 3.21 -6.50
N ASP A 65 2.16 2.02 -6.92
CA ASP A 65 2.90 1.14 -7.83
C ASP A 65 2.03 0.80 -9.05
N ASP A 66 2.35 1.41 -10.19
CA ASP A 66 1.62 1.24 -11.46
C ASP A 66 2.15 0.08 -12.33
N ARG A 67 3.08 -0.73 -11.81
CA ARG A 67 3.51 -1.96 -12.51
C ARG A 67 2.36 -2.96 -12.58
N SER A 68 2.37 -3.80 -13.62
CA SER A 68 1.39 -4.89 -13.81
C SER A 68 1.25 -5.72 -12.53
N PHE A 69 0.03 -5.76 -11.98
CA PHE A 69 -0.24 -6.52 -10.76
C PHE A 69 0.19 -7.98 -10.89
N LEU A 70 -0.12 -8.64 -12.02
CA LEU A 70 0.24 -10.04 -12.23
C LEU A 70 1.76 -10.24 -12.33
N GLY A 71 2.46 -9.30 -12.98
CA GLY A 71 3.92 -9.34 -13.06
C GLY A 71 4.57 -9.15 -11.68
N GLN A 72 4.04 -8.22 -10.89
CA GLN A 72 4.48 -7.96 -9.52
C GLN A 72 4.20 -9.13 -8.60
N LEU A 73 3.00 -9.71 -8.69
CA LEU A 73 2.61 -10.89 -7.93
C LEU A 73 3.57 -12.06 -8.23
N TRP A 74 3.83 -12.34 -9.50
CA TRP A 74 4.77 -13.39 -9.92
C TRP A 74 6.19 -13.13 -9.41
N SER A 75 6.69 -11.90 -9.56
CA SER A 75 8.02 -11.51 -9.11
C SER A 75 8.17 -11.67 -7.60
N VAL A 76 7.22 -11.14 -6.81
CA VAL A 76 7.24 -11.24 -5.35
C VAL A 76 7.18 -12.70 -4.92
N PHE A 77 6.28 -13.50 -5.51
CA PHE A 77 6.13 -14.91 -5.15
C PHE A 77 7.39 -15.75 -5.46
N GLY A 78 8.14 -15.39 -6.50
CA GLY A 78 9.36 -16.10 -6.91
C GLY A 78 10.66 -15.60 -6.27
N THR A 79 10.70 -14.36 -5.77
CA THR A 79 11.95 -13.72 -5.31
C THR A 79 11.97 -13.35 -3.84
N LEU A 80 10.82 -13.10 -3.21
CA LEU A 80 10.73 -12.69 -1.82
C LEU A 80 10.33 -13.88 -0.94
N GLN A 81 11.32 -14.63 -0.47
CA GLN A 81 11.11 -15.90 0.24
C GLN A 81 10.85 -15.73 1.75
N TYR A 82 11.56 -14.80 2.40
CA TYR A 82 11.40 -14.53 3.83
C TYR A 82 11.88 -13.12 4.20
N VAL A 83 11.51 -12.70 5.40
CA VAL A 83 11.96 -11.45 6.04
C VAL A 83 12.80 -11.77 7.26
N GLU A 84 13.76 -10.92 7.58
CA GLU A 84 14.59 -10.99 8.78
C GLU A 84 14.54 -9.68 9.56
N ASN A 85 14.98 -9.70 10.82
CA ASN A 85 15.10 -8.46 11.59
C ASN A 85 16.16 -7.56 10.95
N ASP A 86 15.83 -6.28 10.86
CA ASP A 86 16.81 -5.28 10.45
C ASP A 86 17.83 -5.09 11.58
N HIS A 87 19.10 -5.35 11.27
CA HIS A 87 20.19 -5.18 12.24
C HIS A 87 20.51 -3.71 12.52
N ASP A 88 20.16 -2.81 11.60
CA ASP A 88 20.44 -1.38 11.70
C ASP A 88 19.29 -0.63 12.41
N ILE A 89 18.06 -1.17 12.36
CA ILE A 89 16.88 -0.53 12.92
C ILE A 89 16.07 -1.50 13.78
N LYS A 90 16.16 -1.32 15.10
CA LYS A 90 15.46 -2.16 16.08
C LYS A 90 13.95 -2.16 15.85
N GLY A 91 13.37 -3.35 15.70
CA GLY A 91 11.92 -3.55 15.54
C GLY A 91 11.42 -3.49 14.10
N ASN A 92 12.30 -3.19 13.13
CA ASN A 92 11.99 -3.31 11.71
C ASN A 92 12.35 -4.70 11.18
N MET A 93 11.66 -5.10 10.12
CA MET A 93 11.96 -6.29 9.33
C MET A 93 12.35 -5.87 7.92
N ARG A 94 13.33 -6.55 7.32
CA ARG A 94 13.74 -6.34 5.94
C ARG A 94 13.58 -7.60 5.12
N TRP A 95 13.34 -7.41 3.82
CA TRP A 95 13.37 -8.51 2.85
C TRP A 95 14.81 -8.97 2.65
N VAL A 96 15.03 -10.29 2.71
CA VAL A 96 16.33 -10.84 2.34
C VAL A 96 16.48 -10.83 0.82
N LYS A 97 17.54 -10.17 0.34
CA LYS A 97 17.93 -10.22 -1.06
C LYS A 97 18.86 -11.42 -1.26
N ASN A 98 18.47 -12.33 -2.15
CA ASN A 98 19.34 -13.40 -2.62
C ASN A 98 20.48 -12.86 -3.50
#